data_AF-A0A496ZVF9-F1
#
_entry.id   AF-A0A496ZVF9-F1
#
_cell.length_a   1.000
_cell.length_b   1.000
_cell.length_c   1.000
_cell.angle_alpha   90.00
_cell.angle_beta   90.00
_cell.angle_gamma   90.00
#
_symmetry.space_group_name_H-M   'P 1'
#
loop_
_entity.id
_entity.type
_entity.pdbx_description
1 polymer ?
#
loop_
_entity_poly.entity_id
_entity_poly.type
_entity_poly.pdbx_seq_one_letter_code
_entity_poly.pdbx_strand_id
1 'polypeptide(L)'
;MRKIGISSGDPAGIGPEITAKALRFLDLPDNFIIIVYGRLITFVDGNKIDKIDNVNQAVSPGIIYWIEIDDPKVIAGKPSSTSGEIAYRILERCAVDLNLQNLDAIVTCPVSKEKIHHTHPEFIGHT
;
A
#
# COMPACT_ATOMS: atom_id res chain seq x y z
N MET A 1 -10.46 -17.29 3.71
CA MET A 1 -9.53 -16.79 2.68
C MET A 1 -8.42 -16.03 3.36
N ARG A 2 -7.21 -16.08 2.83
CA ARG A 2 -6.08 -15.33 3.40
C ARG A 2 -6.06 -13.90 2.84
N LYS A 3 -5.89 -12.90 3.69
CA LYS A 3 -5.82 -11.48 3.31
C LYS A 3 -4.36 -11.01 3.34
N ILE A 4 -3.87 -10.53 2.20
CA ILE A 4 -2.50 -10.03 2.06
C ILE A 4 -2.56 -8.54 1.83
N GLY A 5 -1.92 -7.78 2.73
CA GLY A 5 -1.73 -6.35 2.58
C GLY A 5 -0.52 -6.04 1.71
N ILE A 6 -0.63 -5.07 0.81
CA ILE A 6 0.50 -4.53 0.05
C ILE A 6 0.62 -3.05 0.38
N SER A 7 1.72 -2.63 1.01
CA SER A 7 2.05 -1.22 1.15
C SER A 7 2.65 -0.73 -0.17
N SER A 8 2.11 0.35 -0.75
CA SER A 8 2.68 1.02 -1.92
C SER A 8 3.97 1.79 -1.60
N GLY A 9 4.37 1.89 -0.32
CA GLY A 9 5.58 2.59 0.10
C GLY A 9 5.47 4.12 -0.07
N ASP A 10 6.62 4.77 -0.30
CA ASP A 10 6.66 6.22 -0.52
C ASP A 10 5.96 6.60 -1.84
N PRO A 11 4.91 7.44 -1.83
CA PRO A 11 4.17 7.83 -3.03
C PRO A 11 4.98 8.67 -4.04
N ALA A 12 6.13 9.23 -3.62
CA ALA A 12 7.10 9.87 -4.51
C ALA A 12 8.15 8.88 -5.06
N GLY A 13 8.24 7.67 -4.51
CA GLY A 13 9.13 6.60 -4.96
C GLY A 13 8.51 5.75 -6.07
N ILE A 14 9.15 4.61 -6.34
CA ILE A 14 8.71 3.68 -7.40
C ILE A 14 7.63 2.69 -6.95
N GLY A 15 7.35 2.61 -5.64
CA GLY A 15 6.45 1.64 -5.03
C GLY A 15 5.04 1.59 -5.66
N PRO A 16 4.39 2.74 -5.93
CA PRO A 16 3.11 2.77 -6.64
C PRO A 16 3.17 2.15 -8.05
N GLU A 17 4.24 2.40 -8.81
CA GLU A 17 4.40 1.90 -10.17
C GLU A 17 4.65 0.39 -10.22
N ILE A 18 5.53 -0.12 -9.34
CA ILE A 18 5.85 -1.55 -9.31
C ILE A 18 4.66 -2.36 -8.79
N THR A 19 3.91 -1.82 -7.82
CA THR A 19 2.67 -2.43 -7.32
C THR A 19 1.64 -2.54 -8.44
N ALA A 20 1.37 -1.44 -9.13
CA ALA A 20 0.43 -1.42 -10.24
C ALA A 20 0.84 -2.37 -11.38
N LYS A 21 2.12 -2.40 -11.75
CA LYS A 21 2.64 -3.31 -12.78
C LYS A 21 2.51 -4.77 -12.35
N ALA A 22 2.90 -5.11 -11.12
CA ALA A 22 2.77 -6.48 -10.61
C ALA A 22 1.31 -6.93 -10.58
N LEU A 23 0.41 -6.08 -10.07
CA LEU A 23 -1.01 -6.39 -9.96
C LEU A 23 -1.73 -6.43 -11.30
N ARG A 24 -1.26 -5.74 -12.34
CA ARG A 24 -1.84 -5.86 -13.69
C ARG A 24 -1.68 -7.27 -14.27
N PHE A 25 -0.55 -7.93 -13.99
CA PHE A 25 -0.22 -9.25 -14.54
C PHE A 25 -0.44 -10.39 -13.55
N LEU A 26 -0.80 -10.08 -12.30
CA LEU A 26 -1.09 -11.09 -11.30
C LEU A 26 -2.41 -11.77 -11.63
N ASP A 27 -2.36 -13.07 -11.88
CA ASP A 27 -3.55 -13.92 -11.86
C ASP A 27 -4.01 -14.04 -10.40
N LEU A 28 -5.13 -13.39 -10.07
CA LEU A 28 -5.59 -13.26 -8.68
C LEU A 28 -6.09 -14.62 -8.20
N PRO A 29 -5.39 -15.27 -7.26
CA PRO A 29 -5.73 -16.62 -6.84
C PRO A 29 -6.98 -16.64 -5.95
N ASP A 30 -7.87 -17.60 -6.15
CA ASP A 30 -9.17 -17.70 -5.45
C ASP A 30 -9.08 -17.86 -3.93
N ASN A 31 -7.92 -18.25 -3.41
CA ASN A 31 -7.69 -18.46 -1.97
C ASN A 31 -7.13 -17.23 -1.24
N PHE A 32 -6.78 -16.15 -1.96
CA PHE A 32 -6.27 -14.91 -1.39
C PHE A 32 -7.14 -13.70 -1.75
N ILE A 33 -7.16 -12.74 -0.82
CA ILE A 33 -7.68 -11.40 -1.05
C ILE A 33 -6.52 -10.42 -0.94
N ILE A 34 -6.34 -9.59 -1.96
CA ILE A 34 -5.28 -8.59 -2.01
C ILE A 34 -5.86 -7.22 -1.61
N ILE A 35 -5.21 -6.56 -0.65
CA ILE A 35 -5.54 -5.20 -0.22
C ILE A 35 -4.31 -4.31 -0.39
N VAL A 36 -4.39 -3.29 -1.23
CA VAL A 36 -3.33 -2.29 -1.41
C VAL A 36 -3.59 -1.10 -0.48
N TYR A 37 -2.55 -0.66 0.23
CA TYR A 37 -2.53 0.53 1.07
C TYR A 37 -1.64 1.58 0.42
N GLY A 38 -2.16 2.80 0.26
CA GLY A 38 -1.41 3.94 -0.29
C GLY A 38 -1.81 4.31 -1.71
N ARG A 39 -0.91 4.94 -2.47
CA ARG A 39 -1.15 5.36 -3.86
C ARG A 39 -1.17 4.14 -4.80
N LEU A 40 -2.22 4.02 -5.61
CA LEU A 40 -2.36 2.97 -6.62
C LEU A 40 -2.63 3.55 -8.01
N ILE A 41 -1.82 3.16 -8.99
CA ILE A 41 -2.04 3.50 -10.40
C ILE A 41 -2.94 2.44 -11.02
N THR A 42 -4.01 2.86 -11.70
CA THR A 42 -4.97 1.95 -12.33
C THR A 42 -4.77 1.88 -13.85
N PHE A 43 -5.07 0.73 -14.44
CA PHE A 43 -5.02 0.51 -15.89
C PHE A 43 -6.41 0.09 -16.39
N VAL A 44 -6.79 0.57 -17.57
CA VAL A 44 -8.09 0.23 -18.19
C VAL A 44 -8.22 -1.26 -18.46
N ASP A 45 -7.11 -1.92 -18.81
CA ASP A 45 -7.02 -3.36 -19.08
C ASP A 45 -6.43 -4.16 -17.90
N GLY A 46 -6.44 -3.58 -16.69
CA GLY A 46 -5.96 -4.22 -15.48
C GLY A 46 -7.05 -4.99 -14.72
N ASN A 47 -6.62 -5.59 -13.60
CA ASN A 47 -7.53 -6.22 -12.65
C ASN A 47 -8.56 -5.23 -12.09
N LYS A 48 -9.75 -5.74 -11.73
CA LYS A 48 -10.80 -4.93 -11.09
C LYS A 48 -10.31 -4.41 -9.74
N ILE A 49 -10.56 -3.13 -9.49
CA ILE A 49 -10.22 -2.45 -8.23
C ILE A 49 -11.50 -1.98 -7.55
N ASP A 50 -11.59 -2.17 -6.24
CA ASP A 50 -12.65 -1.64 -5.39
C ASP A 50 -12.05 -0.85 -4.22
N LYS A 51 -12.49 0.40 -4.04
CA LYS A 51 -11.96 1.27 -3.00
C LYS A 51 -12.76 1.05 -1.72
N ILE A 52 -12.05 0.83 -0.62
CA ILE A 52 -12.62 0.51 0.70
C ILE A 52 -11.94 1.35 1.78
N ASP A 53 -12.62 1.49 2.92
CA ASP A 53 -12.10 2.18 4.11
C ASP A 53 -11.57 1.20 5.16
N ASN A 54 -12.10 -0.04 5.15
CA ASN A 54 -11.79 -1.08 6.13
C ASN A 54 -11.61 -2.46 5.49
N VAL A 55 -10.61 -3.21 5.96
CA VAL A 55 -10.24 -4.56 5.49
C VAL A 55 -11.39 -5.58 5.58
N ASN A 56 -12.37 -5.35 6.45
CA ASN A 56 -13.55 -6.22 6.56
C ASN A 56 -14.53 -6.09 5.39
N GLN A 57 -14.44 -5.02 4.60
CA GLN A 57 -15.20 -4.87 3.36
C GLN A 57 -14.64 -5.76 2.24
N ALA A 58 -13.40 -6.24 2.38
CA ALA A 58 -12.76 -7.15 1.45
C ALA A 58 -13.24 -8.60 1.68
N VAL A 59 -14.27 -9.02 0.93
CA VAL A 59 -14.99 -10.29 1.16
C VAL A 59 -14.90 -11.29 0.01
N SER A 60 -14.47 -10.87 -1.19
CA SER A 60 -14.46 -11.70 -2.39
C SER A 60 -13.08 -11.75 -3.05
N PRO A 61 -12.64 -12.89 -3.61
CA PRO A 61 -11.43 -12.96 -4.42
C PRO A 61 -11.67 -12.36 -5.82
N GLY A 62 -10.61 -12.28 -6.63
CA GLY A 62 -10.68 -11.77 -8.01
C GLY A 62 -10.85 -10.25 -8.13
N ILE A 63 -10.78 -9.52 -7.01
CA ILE A 63 -10.82 -8.06 -6.93
C ILE A 63 -9.64 -7.61 -6.08
N ILE A 64 -8.97 -6.53 -6.52
CA ILE A 64 -8.00 -5.82 -5.70
C ILE A 64 -8.75 -4.80 -4.88
N TYR A 65 -8.63 -4.87 -3.56
CA TYR A 65 -9.17 -3.85 -2.68
C TYR A 65 -8.14 -2.76 -2.44
N TRP A 66 -8.60 -1.52 -2.31
CA TRP A 66 -7.71 -0.37 -2.18
C TRP A 66 -8.12 0.53 -1.01
N ILE A 67 -7.21 0.67 -0.05
CA ILE A 67 -7.28 1.66 1.04
C ILE A 67 -6.34 2.81 0.65
N GLU A 68 -6.93 3.90 0.17
CA GLU A 68 -6.16 5.05 -0.29
C GLU A 68 -5.61 5.86 0.88
N ILE A 69 -4.28 5.99 0.92
CA ILE A 69 -3.56 6.90 1.83
C ILE A 69 -2.57 7.64 0.94
N ASP A 70 -2.95 8.83 0.47
CA ASP A 70 -2.19 9.58 -0.51
C ASP A 70 -2.42 11.10 -0.37
N ASP A 71 -1.54 11.89 -0.99
CA ASP A 71 -1.74 13.31 -1.27
C ASP A 71 -1.40 13.57 -2.75
N PRO A 72 -2.38 13.99 -3.57
CA PRO A 72 -2.17 14.22 -5.00
C PRO A 72 -1.13 15.31 -5.31
N LYS A 73 -0.75 16.14 -4.32
CA LYS A 73 0.33 17.13 -4.45
C LYS A 73 1.72 16.51 -4.43
N VAL A 74 1.87 15.27 -3.96
CA VAL A 74 3.16 14.57 -3.95
C VAL A 74 3.55 14.17 -5.37
N ILE A 75 4.71 14.68 -5.81
CA ILE A 75 5.23 14.48 -7.17
C ILE A 75 6.18 13.28 -7.19
N ALA A 76 5.95 12.35 -8.12
CA ALA A 76 6.84 11.22 -8.36
C ALA A 76 8.28 11.68 -8.70
N GLY A 77 9.27 11.00 -8.13
CA GLY A 77 10.69 11.35 -8.27
C GLY A 77 11.14 12.54 -7.42
N LYS A 78 10.26 13.15 -6.61
CA LYS A 78 10.59 14.26 -5.70
C LYS A 78 10.18 13.95 -4.26
N PRO A 79 10.89 13.07 -3.55
CA PRO A 79 10.62 12.77 -2.14
C PRO A 79 10.64 14.02 -1.27
N SER A 80 9.69 14.12 -0.35
CA SER A 80 9.47 15.27 0.54
C SER A 80 9.08 14.78 1.94
N SER A 81 9.07 15.68 2.94
CA SER A 81 8.57 15.32 4.27
C SER A 81 7.11 14.83 4.22
N THR A 82 6.28 15.40 3.35
CA THR A 82 4.90 14.93 3.12
C THR A 82 4.85 13.51 2.57
N SER A 83 5.73 13.16 1.63
CA SER A 83 5.76 11.81 1.07
C SER A 83 6.27 10.78 2.10
N GLY A 84 7.24 11.17 2.93
CA GLY A 84 7.70 10.40 4.08
C GLY A 84 6.58 10.16 5.11
N GLU A 85 5.83 11.20 5.48
CA GLU A 85 4.68 11.10 6.38
C GLU A 85 3.62 10.12 5.86
N ILE A 86 3.29 10.20 4.58
CA ILE A 86 2.34 9.27 3.95
C ILE A 86 2.88 7.84 4.00
N ALA A 87 4.15 7.63 3.68
CA ALA A 87 4.80 6.32 3.75
C ALA A 87 4.70 5.72 5.17
N TYR A 88 4.96 6.52 6.20
CA TYR A 88 4.85 6.10 7.59
C TYR A 88 3.40 5.73 7.95
N ARG A 89 2.42 6.58 7.60
CA ARG A 89 0.99 6.31 7.84
C ARG A 89 0.50 5.03 7.16
N ILE A 90 1.01 4.72 5.96
CA ILE A 90 0.70 3.45 5.28
C ILE A 90 1.18 2.27 6.13
N LEU A 91 2.42 2.30 6.62
CA LEU A 91 2.98 1.23 7.44
C LEU A 91 2.25 1.07 8.77
N GLU A 92 1.98 2.19 9.44
CA GLU A 92 1.22 2.21 10.69
C GLU A 92 -0.14 1.57 10.49
N ARG A 93 -0.86 1.94 9.42
CA ARG A 93 -2.14 1.33 9.09
C ARG A 93 -2.03 -0.17 8.83
N CYS A 94 -1.05 -0.60 8.03
CA CYS A 94 -0.84 -2.03 7.78
C CYS A 94 -0.50 -2.79 9.09
N ALA A 95 0.35 -2.22 9.95
CA ALA A 95 0.73 -2.82 11.23
C ALA A 95 -0.47 -2.97 12.18
N VAL A 96 -1.34 -1.96 12.24
CA VAL A 96 -2.59 -2.02 13.01
C VAL A 96 -3.49 -3.14 12.48
N ASP A 97 -3.71 -3.21 11.17
CA ASP A 97 -4.57 -4.24 10.57
C ASP A 97 -3.99 -5.66 10.73
N LEU A 98 -2.67 -5.81 10.70
CA LEU A 98 -2.00 -7.08 10.99
C LEU A 98 -2.13 -7.46 12.48
N ASN A 99 -1.92 -6.52 13.40
CA ASN A 99 -2.03 -6.77 14.84
C ASN A 99 -3.46 -7.12 15.28
N LEU A 100 -4.46 -6.56 14.59
CA LEU A 100 -5.87 -6.92 14.76
C LEU A 100 -6.28 -8.23 14.07
N GLN A 101 -5.33 -8.93 13.44
CA GLN A 101 -5.57 -10.16 12.67
C GLN A 101 -6.56 -9.97 11.48
N ASN A 102 -6.70 -8.74 10.98
CA ASN A 102 -7.46 -8.45 9.76
C ASN A 102 -6.66 -8.83 8.49
N LEU A 103 -5.33 -8.92 8.60
CA LEU A 103 -4.41 -9.40 7.58
C LEU A 103 -3.67 -10.64 8.07
N ASP A 104 -3.28 -11.51 7.14
CA ASP A 104 -2.42 -12.68 7.40
C ASP A 104 -0.95 -12.39 7.10
N ALA A 105 -0.67 -11.45 6.20
CA ALA A 105 0.68 -11.02 5.86
C ALA A 105 0.70 -9.61 5.24
N ILE A 106 1.88 -8.99 5.23
CA ILE A 106 2.14 -7.72 4.54
C ILE A 106 3.32 -7.90 3.59
N VAL A 107 3.21 -7.34 2.40
CA VAL A 107 4.30 -7.11 1.45
C VAL A 107 4.55 -5.61 1.37
N THR A 108 5.79 -5.16 1.60
CA THR A 108 6.12 -3.74 1.66
C THR A 108 6.92 -3.29 0.46
N CYS A 109 6.46 -2.25 -0.24
CA CYS A 109 7.30 -1.52 -1.19
C CYS A 109 8.31 -0.60 -0.47
N PRO A 110 9.36 -0.13 -1.20
CA PRO A 110 10.38 0.74 -0.62
C PRO A 110 9.84 2.08 -0.12
N VAL A 111 10.55 2.67 0.84
CA VAL A 111 10.33 4.03 1.33
C VAL A 111 11.62 4.83 1.34
N SER A 112 11.52 6.13 1.62
CA SER A 112 12.67 6.92 2.05
C SER A 112 12.74 7.07 3.57
N LYS A 113 13.73 6.41 4.20
CA LYS A 113 14.03 6.57 5.63
C LYS A 113 14.38 8.02 5.98
N GLU A 114 15.17 8.67 5.12
CA GLU A 114 15.56 10.08 5.29
C GLU A 114 14.32 10.98 5.40
N LYS A 115 13.31 10.77 4.55
CA LYS A 115 12.11 11.61 4.56
C LYS A 115 11.17 11.28 5.73
N ILE A 116 11.05 10.01 6.12
CA ILE A 116 10.28 9.63 7.32
C ILE A 116 10.92 10.24 8.58
N HIS A 117 12.25 10.20 8.71
CA HIS A 117 12.96 10.76 9.86
C HIS A 117 12.66 12.24 10.12
N HIS A 118 12.26 13.02 9.10
CA HIS A 118 11.93 14.43 9.29
C HIS A 118 10.68 14.64 10.16
N THR A 119 9.74 13.70 10.18
CA THR A 119 8.53 13.75 11.03
C THR A 119 8.54 12.69 12.14
N HIS A 120 9.26 11.59 11.94
CA HIS A 120 9.43 10.50 12.90
C HIS A 120 10.92 10.15 13.10
N PRO A 121 11.67 10.92 13.90
CA PRO A 121 13.12 10.75 14.07
C PRO A 121 13.56 9.39 14.61
N GLU A 122 12.68 8.71 15.36
CA GLU A 122 12.92 7.38 15.93
C GLU A 122 12.83 6.24 14.88
N PHE A 123 12.41 6.55 13.65
CA PHE A 123 12.17 5.54 12.62
C PHE A 123 13.45 4.96 12.01
N ILE A 124 14.08 4.00 12.67
CA ILE A 124 15.35 3.43 12.22
C ILE A 124 15.28 2.60 10.93
N GLY A 125 14.10 2.20 10.46
CA GLY A 125 13.93 1.35 9.30
C GLY A 125 12.59 0.60 9.30
N HIS A 126 12.32 -0.13 8.22
CA HIS A 126 11.09 -0.91 8.05
C HIS A 126 11.09 -2.28 8.74
N THR A 127 12.27 -2.79 9.09
CA THR A 127 12.49 -4.10 9.71
C THR A 127 12.85 -3.91 11.17
#